data_AF-A0A7Y5QGK3-F1
#
_entry.id   AF-A0A7Y5QGK3-F1
#
_cell.length_a   1.000
_cell.length_b   1.000
_cell.length_c   1.000
_cell.angle_alpha   90.00
_cell.angle_beta   90.00
_cell.angle_gamma   90.00
#
_symmetry.space_group_name_H-M   'P 1'
#
loop_
_entity.id
_entity.type
_entity.pdbx_description
1 polymer ?
#
loop_
_entity_poly.entity_id
_entity_poly.type
_entity_poly.pdbx_seq_one_letter_code
_entity_poly.pdbx_strand_id
1 'polypeptide(L)'
;MSRLTAAPARRAGTVSLKSVAMPAQHGGWGFLFEPILAGLILAPSWAGFFLAFSGLFLFLLHQPLKTALKDRLRGRRFARTGLAKRVALVYAAGAAAAFFAAHLSAEHAFWLPLLIAVPLGIVQFWSDLRSEGRTAVAEIAGALAFAGLASMIVLVSGGEIITAGLVWLLLAARAAPAILYVRARLRLEKGQPADSRASTAAHA
;
A
#
# COMPACT_ATOMS: atom_id res chain seq x y z
N MET A 1 53.63 22.65 -22.06
CA MET A 1 53.28 22.21 -20.68
C MET A 1 51.77 22.26 -20.51
N SER A 2 51.07 21.16 -20.80
CA SER A 2 49.60 21.05 -20.70
C SER A 2 49.24 20.39 -19.36
N ARG A 3 48.56 21.10 -18.47
CA ARG A 3 48.05 20.56 -17.21
C ARG A 3 46.73 19.86 -17.50
N LEU A 4 46.74 18.53 -17.53
CA LEU A 4 45.53 17.70 -17.45
C LEU A 4 44.93 17.87 -16.05
N THR A 5 43.85 18.63 -15.95
CA THR A 5 43.02 18.72 -14.74
C THR A 5 42.23 17.42 -14.59
N ALA A 6 42.63 16.61 -13.61
CA ALA A 6 41.88 15.42 -13.24
C ALA A 6 40.47 15.81 -12.74
N ALA A 7 39.44 15.25 -13.37
CA ALA A 7 38.06 15.42 -12.93
C ALA A 7 37.89 14.84 -11.50
N PRO A 8 37.17 15.52 -10.59
CA PRO A 8 36.99 15.02 -9.24
C PRO A 8 36.20 13.70 -9.26
N ALA A 9 36.72 12.69 -8.57
CA ALA A 9 36.03 11.43 -8.36
C ALA A 9 34.67 11.68 -7.71
N ARG A 10 33.57 11.24 -8.36
CA ARG A 10 32.23 11.30 -7.78
C ARG A 10 32.24 10.54 -6.46
N ARG A 11 32.12 11.25 -5.33
CA ARG A 11 31.86 10.64 -4.02
C ARG A 11 30.64 9.74 -4.15
N ALA A 12 30.79 8.46 -3.81
CA ALA A 12 29.68 7.53 -3.70
C ALA A 12 28.72 8.08 -2.64
N GLY A 13 27.61 8.68 -3.09
CA GLY A 13 26.63 9.30 -2.21
C GLY A 13 26.10 8.28 -1.21
N THR A 14 26.17 8.61 0.08
CA THR A 14 25.54 7.83 1.16
C THR A 14 24.06 7.70 0.84
N VAL A 15 23.62 6.47 0.52
CA VAL A 15 22.20 6.20 0.26
C VAL A 15 21.44 6.48 1.55
N SER A 16 20.56 7.49 1.54
CA SER A 16 19.76 7.84 2.71
C SER A 16 18.81 6.70 3.06
N LEU A 17 18.93 6.17 4.28
CA LEU A 17 18.00 5.17 4.83
C LEU A 17 16.55 5.65 4.72
N LYS A 18 16.29 6.95 4.94
CA LYS A 18 14.95 7.54 4.84
C LYS A 18 14.38 7.48 3.43
N SER A 19 15.21 7.66 2.40
CA SER A 19 14.73 7.61 1.00
C SER A 19 14.44 6.19 0.50
N VAL A 20 14.90 5.17 1.23
CA VAL A 20 14.64 3.75 0.92
C VAL A 20 13.52 3.19 1.81
N ALA A 21 13.47 3.62 3.08
CA ALA A 21 12.59 3.05 4.09
C ALA A 21 11.19 3.68 4.12
N MET A 22 11.04 4.98 3.82
CA MET A 22 9.73 5.63 3.85
C MET A 22 9.15 5.80 2.44
N PRO A 23 7.90 5.38 2.20
CA PRO A 23 7.21 5.69 0.97
C PRO A 23 6.98 7.21 0.87
N ALA A 24 7.44 7.82 -0.23
CA ALA A 24 7.24 9.25 -0.51
C ALA A 24 5.78 9.59 -0.88
N GLN A 25 4.88 8.61 -0.94
CA GLN A 25 3.50 8.80 -1.37
C GLN A 25 2.66 9.36 -0.24
N HIS A 26 2.30 10.64 -0.32
CA HIS A 26 1.49 11.31 0.71
C HIS A 26 0.04 10.78 0.72
N GLY A 27 -0.50 10.42 -0.44
CA GLY A 27 -1.87 9.90 -0.57
C GLY A 27 -2.07 8.49 0.02
N GLY A 28 -1.04 7.63 0.02
CA GLY A 28 -1.16 6.25 0.50
C GLY A 28 -1.39 6.15 2.01
N TRP A 29 -0.92 7.13 2.78
CA TRP A 29 -1.09 7.15 4.24
C TRP A 29 -2.56 7.31 4.65
N GLY A 30 -3.30 8.16 3.94
CA GLY A 30 -4.75 8.33 4.19
C GLY A 30 -5.50 7.01 3.95
N PHE A 31 -5.26 6.37 2.80
CA PHE A 31 -5.89 5.10 2.45
C PHE A 31 -5.52 3.94 3.39
N LEU A 32 -4.38 4.00 4.08
CA LEU A 32 -4.01 3.00 5.07
C LEU A 32 -4.66 3.28 6.43
N PHE A 33 -4.50 4.49 6.95
CA PHE A 33 -4.91 4.80 8.33
C PHE A 33 -6.42 4.92 8.48
N GLU A 34 -7.14 5.39 7.47
CA GLU A 34 -8.60 5.53 7.51
C GLU A 34 -9.29 4.17 7.79
N PRO A 35 -9.04 3.08 7.01
CA PRO A 35 -9.60 1.76 7.32
C PRO A 35 -9.14 1.20 8.67
N ILE A 36 -7.88 1.41 9.06
CA ILE A 36 -7.36 0.93 10.34
C ILE A 36 -8.11 1.58 11.50
N LEU A 37 -8.25 2.90 11.48
CA LEU A 37 -8.97 3.63 12.52
C LEU A 37 -10.44 3.26 12.53
N ALA A 38 -11.08 3.15 11.36
CA ALA A 38 -12.47 2.73 11.26
C ALA A 38 -12.68 1.35 11.92
N GLY A 39 -11.84 0.36 11.60
CA GLY A 39 -11.91 -0.97 12.20
C GLY A 39 -11.69 -0.95 13.72
N LEU A 40 -10.67 -0.24 14.19
CA LEU A 40 -10.33 -0.16 15.62
C LEU A 40 -11.38 0.60 16.44
N ILE A 41 -12.05 1.61 15.86
CA ILE A 41 -13.15 2.33 16.50
C ILE A 41 -14.38 1.44 16.59
N LEU A 42 -14.69 0.68 15.53
CA LEU A 42 -15.87 -0.19 15.50
C LEU A 42 -15.72 -1.41 16.42
N ALA A 43 -14.51 -1.98 16.52
CA ALA A 43 -14.24 -3.14 17.36
C ALA A 43 -12.83 -3.04 17.99
N PRO A 44 -12.69 -2.30 19.10
CA PRO A 44 -11.40 -2.12 19.77
C PRO A 44 -10.91 -3.44 20.37
N SER A 45 -9.72 -3.90 19.96
CA SER A 45 -9.09 -5.08 20.54
C SER A 45 -7.58 -5.10 20.31
N TRP A 46 -6.86 -5.93 21.09
CA TRP A 46 -5.45 -6.20 20.87
C TRP A 46 -5.20 -6.96 19.56
N ALA A 47 -6.10 -7.85 19.17
CA ALA A 47 -5.99 -8.60 17.92
C ALA A 47 -6.09 -7.66 16.70
N GLY A 48 -7.03 -6.72 16.75
CA GLY A 48 -7.17 -5.64 15.77
C GLY A 48 -5.95 -4.73 15.73
N PHE A 49 -5.36 -4.41 16.88
CA PHE A 49 -4.12 -3.62 16.96
C PHE A 49 -2.95 -4.34 16.29
N PHE A 50 -2.74 -5.62 16.57
CA PHE A 50 -1.70 -6.41 15.90
C PHE A 50 -1.93 -6.48 14.38
N LEU A 51 -3.19 -6.61 13.95
CA LEU A 51 -3.51 -6.62 12.52
C LEU A 51 -3.27 -5.26 11.85
N ALA A 52 -3.57 -4.16 12.53
CA ALA A 52 -3.23 -2.81 12.08
C ALA A 52 -1.71 -2.64 11.89
N PHE A 53 -0.90 -3.14 12.82
CA PHE A 53 0.57 -3.15 12.68
C PHE A 53 1.03 -4.03 11.52
N SER A 54 0.41 -5.18 11.31
CA SER A 54 0.69 -6.03 10.15
C SER A 54 0.44 -5.28 8.83
N GLY A 55 -0.73 -4.62 8.71
CA GLY A 55 -1.06 -3.77 7.57
C GLY A 55 -0.06 -2.63 7.37
N LEU A 56 0.36 -1.96 8.45
CA LEU A 56 1.37 -0.90 8.41
C LEU A 56 2.74 -1.42 7.94
N PHE A 57 3.21 -2.56 8.45
CA PHE A 57 4.46 -3.16 8.02
C PHE A 57 4.41 -3.62 6.55
N LEU A 58 3.27 -4.17 6.09
CA LEU A 58 3.06 -4.51 4.67
C LEU A 58 3.08 -3.26 3.78
N PHE A 59 2.48 -2.16 4.23
CA PHE A 59 2.55 -0.88 3.53
C PHE A 59 3.98 -0.35 3.44
N LEU A 60 4.74 -0.42 4.53
CA LEU A 60 6.16 -0.02 4.56
C LEU A 60 7.04 -0.96 3.71
N LEU A 61 6.71 -2.26 3.67
CA LEU A 61 7.38 -3.28 2.87
C LEU A 61 7.28 -3.00 1.36
N HIS A 62 6.17 -2.39 0.91
CA HIS A 62 5.89 -2.17 -0.50
C HIS A 62 7.07 -1.54 -1.26
N GLN A 63 7.59 -0.43 -0.76
CA GLN A 63 8.64 0.35 -1.44
C GLN A 63 9.99 -0.41 -1.55
N PRO A 64 10.59 -0.91 -0.45
CA PRO A 64 11.85 -1.65 -0.52
C PRO A 64 11.70 -2.97 -1.29
N LEU A 65 10.55 -3.65 -1.19
CA LEU A 65 10.28 -4.87 -1.95
C LEU A 65 10.21 -4.58 -3.46
N LYS A 66 9.49 -3.53 -3.86
CA LYS A 66 9.43 -3.06 -5.25
C LYS A 66 10.81 -2.71 -5.80
N THR A 67 11.63 -1.98 -5.04
CA THR A 67 13.01 -1.66 -5.44
C THR A 67 13.86 -2.91 -5.62
N ALA A 68 13.83 -3.83 -4.64
CA ALA A 68 14.60 -5.06 -4.68
C ALA A 68 14.19 -5.96 -5.85
N LEU A 69 12.88 -6.06 -6.13
CA LEU A 69 12.35 -6.91 -7.19
C LEU A 69 12.60 -6.31 -8.58
N LYS A 70 12.42 -5.00 -8.78
CA LYS A 70 12.76 -4.33 -10.05
C LYS A 70 14.24 -4.44 -10.38
N ASP A 71 15.12 -4.24 -9.39
CA ASP A 71 16.56 -4.38 -9.59
C ASP A 71 16.93 -5.84 -9.94
N ARG A 72 16.31 -6.83 -9.28
CA ARG A 72 16.49 -8.26 -9.58
C ARG A 72 16.03 -8.62 -10.99
N LEU A 73 14.84 -8.17 -11.40
CA LEU A 73 14.27 -8.43 -12.74
C LEU A 73 15.11 -7.81 -13.86
N ARG A 74 15.80 -6.69 -13.59
CA ARG A 74 16.68 -6.02 -14.55
C ARG A 74 18.12 -6.55 -14.53
N GLY A 75 18.43 -7.56 -13.71
CA GLY A 75 19.78 -8.13 -13.58
C GLY A 75 20.82 -7.17 -13.00
N ARG A 76 20.41 -6.02 -12.44
CA ARG A 76 21.31 -4.99 -11.93
C ARG A 76 21.36 -5.03 -10.41
N ARG A 77 22.56 -5.17 -9.84
CA ARG A 77 22.77 -5.05 -8.39
C ARG A 77 23.41 -3.70 -8.10
N PHE A 78 22.65 -2.82 -7.46
CA PHE A 78 23.17 -1.55 -6.96
C PHE A 78 23.43 -1.66 -5.46
N ALA A 79 24.27 -0.78 -4.90
CA ALA A 79 24.48 -0.72 -3.44
C ALA A 79 23.16 -0.54 -2.67
N ARG A 80 22.20 0.22 -3.24
CA ARG A 80 20.84 0.39 -2.70
C ARG A 80 20.04 -0.92 -2.61
N THR A 81 20.32 -1.90 -3.46
CA THR A 81 19.56 -3.15 -3.54
C THR A 81 19.82 -4.03 -2.31
N GLY A 82 21.06 -4.01 -1.78
CA GLY A 82 21.41 -4.72 -0.55
C GLY A 82 20.66 -4.18 0.66
N LEU A 83 20.63 -2.85 0.81
CA LEU A 83 19.89 -2.18 1.87
C LEU A 83 18.37 -2.42 1.74
N ALA A 84 17.82 -2.27 0.52
CA ALA A 84 16.40 -2.49 0.27
C ALA A 84 15.97 -3.91 0.65
N LYS A 85 16.78 -4.94 0.37
CA LYS A 85 16.48 -6.32 0.78
C LYS A 85 16.45 -6.49 2.29
N ARG A 86 17.42 -5.92 3.01
CA ARG A 86 17.48 -6.00 4.48
C ARG A 86 16.28 -5.31 5.12
N VAL A 87 15.95 -4.10 4.66
CA VAL A 87 14.77 -3.36 5.14
C VAL A 87 13.48 -4.10 4.81
N ALA A 88 13.36 -4.64 3.58
CA ALA A 88 12.23 -5.48 3.21
C ALA A 88 12.10 -6.71 4.12
N LEU A 89 13.21 -7.37 4.46
CA LEU A 89 13.18 -8.52 5.36
C LEU A 89 12.69 -8.14 6.76
N VAL A 90 13.16 -6.99 7.30
CA VAL A 90 12.71 -6.50 8.61
C VAL A 90 11.21 -6.19 8.60
N TYR A 91 10.71 -5.49 7.58
CA TYR A 91 9.28 -5.20 7.48
C TYR A 91 8.44 -6.45 7.23
N ALA A 92 8.93 -7.40 6.42
CA ALA A 92 8.24 -8.67 6.23
C ALA A 92 8.18 -9.49 7.52
N ALA A 93 9.27 -9.53 8.30
CA ALA A 93 9.31 -10.20 9.60
C ALA A 93 8.38 -9.51 10.60
N GLY A 94 8.36 -8.19 10.65
CA GLY A 94 7.44 -7.41 11.48
C GLY A 94 5.98 -7.65 11.12
N ALA A 95 5.66 -7.66 9.82
CA ALA A 95 4.32 -7.97 9.33
C ALA A 95 3.90 -9.40 9.71
N ALA A 96 4.78 -10.39 9.51
CA ALA A 96 4.49 -11.79 9.85
C ALA A 96 4.32 -12.00 11.36
N ALA A 97 5.17 -11.39 12.19
CA ALA A 97 5.06 -11.47 13.63
C ALA A 97 3.75 -10.84 14.13
N ALA A 98 3.41 -9.65 13.63
CA ALA A 98 2.17 -8.97 13.99
C ALA A 98 0.93 -9.74 13.49
N PHE A 99 0.96 -10.28 12.27
CA PHE A 99 -0.11 -11.12 11.74
C PHE A 99 -0.32 -12.38 12.59
N PHE A 100 0.77 -13.05 12.97
CA PHE A 100 0.71 -14.25 13.81
C PHE A 100 0.15 -13.92 15.20
N ALA A 101 0.59 -12.82 15.82
CA ALA A 101 0.05 -12.35 17.08
C ALA A 101 -1.46 -12.03 16.98
N ALA A 102 -1.90 -11.39 15.89
CA ALA A 102 -3.32 -11.15 15.63
C ALA A 102 -4.10 -12.46 15.49
N HIS A 103 -3.56 -13.44 14.76
CA HIS A 103 -4.20 -14.74 14.57
C HIS A 103 -4.33 -15.53 15.87
N LEU A 104 -3.29 -15.53 16.71
CA LEU A 104 -3.32 -16.19 18.03
C LEU A 104 -4.28 -15.51 19.01
N SER A 105 -4.52 -14.21 18.83
CA SER A 105 -5.43 -13.42 19.68
C SER A 105 -6.83 -13.28 19.07
N ALA A 106 -7.11 -13.95 17.94
CA ALA A 106 -8.33 -13.75 17.18
C ALA A 106 -9.54 -14.38 17.86
N GLU A 107 -10.64 -13.63 17.96
CA GLU A 107 -11.91 -14.13 18.47
C GLU A 107 -12.75 -14.81 17.38
N HIS A 108 -12.70 -14.28 16.15
CA HIS A 108 -13.35 -14.87 14.98
C HIS A 108 -12.43 -15.00 13.77
N ALA A 109 -12.85 -15.84 12.83
CA ALA A 109 -12.19 -16.03 11.56
C ALA A 109 -12.30 -14.76 10.69
N PHE A 110 -11.15 -14.20 10.28
CA PHE A 110 -11.05 -13.03 9.41
C PHE A 110 -10.51 -13.40 8.01
N TRP A 111 -10.55 -14.68 7.64
CA TRP A 111 -9.97 -15.21 6.41
C TRP A 111 -10.66 -14.73 5.14
N LEU A 112 -11.99 -14.55 5.17
CA LEU A 112 -12.76 -14.17 4.00
C LEU A 112 -12.33 -12.78 3.44
N PRO A 113 -12.31 -11.70 4.24
CA PRO A 113 -11.81 -10.42 3.74
C PRO A 113 -10.32 -10.46 3.38
N LEU A 114 -9.50 -11.30 4.03
CA LEU A 114 -8.11 -11.50 3.63
C LEU A 114 -7.99 -12.12 2.22
N LEU A 115 -8.78 -13.15 1.93
CA LEU A 115 -8.82 -13.82 0.63
C LEU A 115 -9.26 -12.89 -0.51
N ILE A 116 -10.06 -11.86 -0.20
CA ILE A 116 -10.48 -10.83 -1.16
C ILE A 116 -9.40 -9.74 -1.30
N ALA A 117 -8.83 -9.28 -0.18
CA ALA A 117 -7.87 -8.18 -0.16
C ALA A 117 -6.52 -8.56 -0.80
N VAL A 118 -6.06 -9.80 -0.63
CA VAL A 118 -4.76 -10.26 -1.16
C VAL A 118 -4.69 -10.16 -2.70
N PRO A 119 -5.63 -10.73 -3.47
CA PRO A 119 -5.65 -10.56 -4.93
C PRO A 119 -5.64 -9.11 -5.38
N LEU A 120 -6.40 -8.24 -4.71
CA LEU A 120 -6.45 -6.80 -5.03
C LEU A 120 -5.11 -6.10 -4.75
N GLY A 121 -4.48 -6.42 -3.62
CA GLY A 121 -3.14 -5.96 -3.30
C GLY A 121 -2.08 -6.44 -4.30
N ILE A 122 -2.20 -7.69 -4.79
CA ILE A 122 -1.34 -8.23 -5.83
C ILE A 122 -1.50 -7.46 -7.15
N VAL A 123 -2.74 -7.14 -7.55
CA VAL A 123 -3.00 -6.34 -8.77
C VAL A 123 -2.29 -4.98 -8.66
N GLN A 124 -2.49 -4.25 -7.56
CA GLN A 124 -1.81 -2.97 -7.31
C GLN A 124 -0.27 -3.14 -7.37
N PHE A 125 0.27 -4.11 -6.64
CA PHE A 125 1.71 -4.33 -6.56
C PHE A 125 2.32 -4.70 -7.92
N TRP A 126 1.64 -5.54 -8.68
CA TRP A 126 2.08 -5.95 -10.01
C TRP A 126 2.08 -4.79 -11.01
N SER A 127 1.01 -3.98 -11.03
CA SER A 127 0.98 -2.74 -11.80
C SER A 127 2.10 -1.79 -11.39
N ASP A 128 2.40 -1.69 -10.10
CA ASP A 128 3.54 -0.92 -9.59
C ASP A 128 4.90 -1.40 -10.12
N LEU A 129 5.08 -2.73 -10.25
CA LEU A 129 6.28 -3.31 -10.85
C LEU A 129 6.41 -2.95 -12.34
N ARG A 130 5.29 -2.94 -13.08
CA ARG A 130 5.24 -2.53 -14.49
C ARG A 130 5.34 -1.01 -14.70
N SER A 131 5.34 -0.23 -13.62
CA SER A 131 5.31 1.25 -13.65
C SER A 131 3.97 1.81 -14.13
N GLU A 132 2.91 0.99 -14.01
CA GLU A 132 1.51 1.26 -14.31
C GLU A 132 0.68 1.41 -13.01
N GLY A 133 1.33 1.56 -11.86
CA GLY A 133 0.65 1.71 -10.56
C GLY A 133 -0.24 2.96 -10.44
N ARG A 134 -0.16 3.89 -11.41
CA ARG A 134 -1.03 5.07 -11.54
C ARG A 134 -2.19 4.83 -12.51
N THR A 135 -2.51 3.60 -12.85
CA THR A 135 -3.75 3.26 -13.58
C THR A 135 -4.94 3.22 -12.63
N ALA A 136 -6.15 3.51 -13.14
CA ALA A 136 -7.34 3.58 -12.29
C ALA A 136 -7.63 2.24 -11.62
N VAL A 137 -7.45 1.15 -12.37
CA VAL A 137 -7.62 -0.22 -11.88
C VAL A 137 -6.68 -0.52 -10.73
N ALA A 138 -5.38 -0.16 -10.86
CA ALA A 138 -4.42 -0.36 -9.79
C ALA A 138 -4.84 0.43 -8.54
N GLU A 139 -5.05 1.74 -8.67
CA GLU A 139 -5.37 2.61 -7.54
C GLU A 139 -6.66 2.18 -6.81
N ILE A 140 -7.70 1.80 -7.55
CA ILE A 140 -8.95 1.28 -6.98
C ILE A 140 -8.71 -0.07 -6.28
N ALA A 141 -7.98 -1.00 -6.90
CA ALA A 141 -7.64 -2.27 -6.29
C ALA A 141 -6.83 -2.09 -4.99
N GLY A 142 -5.86 -1.19 -4.98
CA GLY A 142 -5.09 -0.85 -3.78
C GLY A 142 -5.96 -0.27 -2.67
N ALA A 143 -6.87 0.64 -3.00
CA ALA A 143 -7.80 1.22 -2.02
C ALA A 143 -8.78 0.18 -1.45
N LEU A 144 -9.33 -0.70 -2.28
CA LEU A 144 -10.20 -1.80 -1.86
C LEU A 144 -9.46 -2.82 -0.98
N ALA A 145 -8.19 -3.10 -1.28
CA ALA A 145 -7.34 -3.95 -0.46
C ALA A 145 -7.13 -3.33 0.93
N PHE A 146 -6.84 -2.03 1.02
CA PHE A 146 -6.75 -1.34 2.31
C PHE A 146 -8.08 -1.26 3.04
N ALA A 147 -9.19 -1.03 2.35
CA ALA A 147 -10.53 -1.10 2.95
C ALA A 147 -10.77 -2.48 3.60
N GLY A 148 -10.25 -3.55 2.99
CA GLY A 148 -10.31 -4.91 3.54
C GLY A 148 -9.68 -5.05 4.93
N LEU A 149 -8.71 -4.19 5.30
CA LEU A 149 -8.15 -4.17 6.65
C LEU A 149 -9.20 -3.80 7.70
N ALA A 150 -10.12 -2.88 7.40
CA ALA A 150 -11.18 -2.54 8.34
C ALA A 150 -12.05 -3.75 8.66
N SER A 151 -12.47 -4.51 7.64
CA SER A 151 -13.25 -5.74 7.80
C SER A 151 -12.50 -6.81 8.58
N MET A 152 -11.22 -7.01 8.26
CA MET A 152 -10.41 -7.98 8.99
C MET A 152 -10.25 -7.57 10.46
N ILE A 153 -10.08 -6.28 10.76
CA ILE A 153 -10.00 -5.75 12.14
C ILE A 153 -11.33 -5.95 12.87
N VAL A 154 -12.48 -5.66 12.24
CA VAL A 154 -13.79 -5.88 12.87
C VAL A 154 -13.98 -7.36 13.22
N LEU A 155 -13.69 -8.27 12.27
CA LEU A 155 -13.87 -9.70 12.49
C LEU A 155 -12.89 -10.26 13.52
N VAL A 156 -11.59 -9.92 13.43
CA VAL A 156 -10.58 -10.47 14.35
C VAL A 156 -10.87 -10.08 15.81
N SER A 157 -11.53 -8.95 16.02
CA SER A 157 -11.99 -8.42 17.31
C SER A 157 -13.34 -8.98 17.79
N GLY A 158 -13.92 -10.00 17.15
CA GLY A 158 -15.20 -10.56 17.56
C GLY A 158 -16.45 -9.84 17.00
N GLY A 159 -16.26 -8.89 16.07
CA GLY A 159 -17.36 -8.14 15.46
C GLY A 159 -18.17 -8.94 14.45
N GLU A 160 -19.39 -8.48 14.17
CA GLU A 160 -20.30 -9.13 13.24
C GLU A 160 -19.86 -9.03 11.77
N ILE A 161 -20.15 -10.08 10.99
CA ILE A 161 -19.84 -10.14 9.55
C ILE A 161 -20.55 -9.05 8.74
N ILE A 162 -21.77 -8.66 9.15
CA ILE A 162 -22.53 -7.60 8.49
C ILE A 162 -21.80 -6.27 8.66
N THR A 163 -21.39 -5.92 9.88
CA THR A 163 -20.62 -4.71 10.18
C THR A 163 -19.29 -4.69 9.44
N ALA A 164 -18.58 -5.82 9.40
CA ALA A 164 -17.32 -5.96 8.65
C ALA A 164 -17.51 -5.75 7.14
N GLY A 165 -18.62 -6.25 6.56
CA GLY A 165 -18.98 -6.02 5.17
C GLY A 165 -19.40 -4.58 4.88
N LEU A 166 -20.20 -3.98 5.76
CA LEU A 166 -20.66 -2.60 5.62
C LEU A 166 -19.51 -1.60 5.67
N VAL A 167 -18.57 -1.75 6.61
CA VAL A 167 -17.41 -0.85 6.67
C VAL A 167 -16.55 -0.97 5.42
N TRP A 168 -16.40 -2.17 4.86
CA TRP A 168 -15.70 -2.38 3.59
C TRP A 168 -16.35 -1.64 2.45
N LEU A 169 -17.67 -1.85 2.29
CA LEU A 169 -18.46 -1.25 1.21
C LEU A 169 -18.48 0.27 1.32
N LEU A 170 -18.61 0.81 2.54
CA LEU A 170 -18.59 2.25 2.78
C LEU A 170 -17.24 2.86 2.36
N LEU A 171 -16.13 2.26 2.79
CA LEU A 171 -14.79 2.72 2.44
C LEU A 171 -14.51 2.56 0.93
N ALA A 172 -14.96 1.47 0.33
CA ALA A 172 -14.88 1.22 -1.11
C ALA A 172 -15.65 2.27 -1.93
N ALA A 173 -16.91 2.51 -1.55
CA ALA A 173 -17.80 3.46 -2.20
C ALA A 173 -17.32 4.90 -2.02
N ARG A 174 -16.58 5.21 -0.94
CA ARG A 174 -15.91 6.51 -0.80
C ARG A 174 -14.65 6.61 -1.66
N ALA A 175 -13.81 5.58 -1.64
CA ALA A 175 -12.49 5.61 -2.24
C ALA A 175 -12.52 5.58 -3.77
N ALA A 176 -13.33 4.70 -4.38
CA ALA A 176 -13.33 4.53 -5.83
C ALA A 176 -13.79 5.80 -6.59
N PRO A 177 -14.92 6.45 -6.24
CA PRO A 177 -15.31 7.71 -6.85
C PRO A 177 -14.32 8.84 -6.58
N ALA A 178 -13.76 8.93 -5.37
CA ALA A 178 -12.75 9.93 -5.04
C ALA A 178 -11.49 9.80 -5.94
N ILE A 179 -11.02 8.57 -6.16
CA ILE A 179 -9.91 8.29 -7.08
C ILE A 179 -10.28 8.71 -8.51
N LEU A 180 -11.44 8.30 -9.02
CA LEU A 180 -11.89 8.65 -10.37
C LEU A 180 -12.02 10.17 -10.55
N TYR A 181 -12.58 10.87 -9.57
CA TYR A 181 -12.75 12.31 -9.56
C TYR A 181 -11.40 13.04 -9.60
N VAL A 182 -10.48 12.70 -8.69
CA VAL A 182 -9.14 13.34 -8.64
C VAL A 182 -8.40 13.10 -9.95
N ARG A 183 -8.49 11.90 -10.53
CA ARG A 183 -7.88 11.60 -11.83
C ARG A 183 -8.49 12.43 -12.96
N ALA A 184 -9.82 12.54 -13.01
CA ALA A 184 -10.51 13.37 -14.00
C ALA A 184 -10.10 14.84 -13.87
N ARG A 185 -10.06 15.36 -12.64
CA ARG A 185 -9.65 16.74 -12.36
C ARG A 185 -8.21 17.03 -12.79
N LEU A 186 -7.28 16.14 -12.46
CA LEU A 186 -5.87 16.29 -12.88
C LEU A 186 -5.67 16.20 -14.40
N ARG A 187 -6.56 15.51 -15.14
CA ARG A 187 -6.54 15.51 -16.61
C ARG A 187 -7.03 16.84 -17.17
N LEU A 188 -8.12 17.38 -16.63
CA LEU A 188 -8.67 18.69 -17.00
C LEU A 188 -7.67 19.82 -16.75
N GLU A 189 -6.99 19.83 -15.60
CA GLU A 189 -5.96 20.83 -15.27
C GLU A 189 -4.73 20.76 -16.21
N LYS A 190 -4.51 19.61 -16.85
CA LYS A 190 -3.47 19.41 -17.86
C LYS A 190 -3.96 19.65 -19.30
N GLY A 191 -5.18 20.16 -19.47
CA GLY A 191 -5.79 20.41 -20.78
C GLY A 191 -6.11 19.13 -21.56
N GLN A 192 -6.21 17.97 -20.90
CA GLN A 192 -6.54 16.70 -21.54
C GLN A 192 -8.05 16.42 -21.45
N PRO A 193 -8.66 15.81 -22.49
CA PRO A 193 -10.09 15.47 -22.45
C PRO A 193 -10.39 14.50 -21.30
N ALA A 194 -11.42 14.81 -20.51
CA ALA A 194 -11.91 13.94 -19.45
C ALA A 194 -12.60 12.71 -20.04
N ASP A 195 -12.37 11.54 -19.45
CA ASP A 195 -13.04 10.30 -19.83
C ASP A 195 -14.49 10.32 -19.36
N SER A 196 -15.46 10.41 -20.27
CA SER A 196 -16.89 10.51 -19.96
C SER A 196 -17.41 9.31 -19.14
N ARG A 197 -16.75 8.15 -19.23
CA ARG A 197 -17.09 6.93 -18.47
C ARG A 197 -16.74 7.02 -16.98
N ALA A 198 -15.73 7.82 -16.62
CA ALA A 198 -15.34 8.02 -15.23
C ALA A 198 -16.24 9.05 -14.51
N SER A 199 -16.86 9.96 -15.27
CA SER A 199 -17.82 10.95 -14.78
C SER A 199 -19.14 10.31 -14.34
N THR A 200 -19.69 9.40 -15.16
CA THR A 200 -20.95 8.71 -14.88
C THR A 200 -20.84 7.71 -13.73
N ALA A 201 -19.71 6.99 -13.60
CA ALA A 201 -19.48 6.08 -12.47
C ALA A 201 -19.26 6.78 -11.12
N ALA A 202 -18.97 8.09 -11.11
CA ALA A 202 -18.81 8.87 -9.89
C ALA A 202 -20.12 9.49 -9.36
N HIS A 203 -21.19 9.45 -10.16
CA HIS A 203 -22.52 10.03 -9.81
C HIS A 203 -23.61 8.95 -9.61
N ALA A 204 -23.26 7.66 -9.72
CA ALA A 204 -24.15 6.52 -9.49
C ALA A 204 -23.81 5.87 -8.14
#